data_AF-A0A6J7PC25-F1
#
_entry.id   AF-A0A6J7PC25-F1
#
_cell.length_a   1.000
_cell.length_b   1.000
_cell.length_c   1.000
_cell.angle_alpha   90.00
_cell.angle_beta   90.00
_cell.angle_gamma   90.00
#
_symmetry.space_group_name_H-M   'P 1'
#
loop_
_entity.id
_entity.type
_entity.pdbx_description
1 polymer ?
#
loop_
_entity_poly.entity_id
_entity_poly.type
_entity_poly.pdbx_seq_one_letter_code
_entity_poly.pdbx_strand_id
1 'polypeptide(L)' 'MIKTLSQVAVLSPRINQEPGAMPGEGLTVLQTFTYFVAAPIGLFLGISLIVWALTGDKKKSASSSSVITSIE' A
#
# COMPACT_ATOMS: atom_id res chain seq x y z
N MET A 1 -8.13 -0.05 35.94
CA MET A 1 -9.39 -0.22 35.19
C MET A 1 -9.02 -0.36 33.72
N ILE A 2 -9.19 -1.55 33.13
CA ILE A 2 -8.81 -1.82 31.74
C ILE A 2 -10.00 -1.39 30.86
N LYS A 3 -9.80 -0.39 30.00
CA LYS A 3 -10.84 0.09 29.07
C LYS A 3 -11.00 -0.94 27.96
N THR A 4 -12.23 -1.31 27.66
CA THR A 4 -12.52 -2.23 26.56
C THR A 4 -12.21 -1.55 25.22
N LEU A 5 -11.85 -2.34 24.20
CA LEU A 5 -11.55 -1.82 22.86
C LEU A 5 -12.72 -1.01 22.27
N SER A 6 -13.95 -1.36 22.66
CA SER A 6 -15.17 -0.60 22.36
C SER A 6 -15.17 0.81 22.96
N GLN A 7 -14.64 1.01 24.17
CA GLN A 7 -14.49 2.33 24.77
C GLN A 7 -13.36 3.14 24.14
N VAL A 8 -12.32 2.49 23.62
CA VAL A 8 -11.23 3.17 22.89
C VAL A 8 -11.69 3.66 21.52
N ALA A 9 -12.57 2.91 20.84
CA ALA A 9 -13.17 3.35 19.57
C ALA A 9 -14.01 4.65 19.73
N VAL A 10 -14.69 4.81 20.87
CA VAL A 10 -15.45 6.03 21.22
C VAL A 10 -14.54 7.19 21.68
N LEU A 11 -13.28 6.89 22.03
CA LEU A 11 -12.22 7.88 22.29
C LEU A 11 -11.48 8.28 21.01
N SER A 12 -12.12 8.12 19.84
CA SER A 12 -11.69 8.78 18.60
C SER A 12 -11.31 10.23 18.92
N PRO A 13 -10.20 10.76 18.35
CA PRO A 13 -9.74 12.11 18.63
C PRO A 13 -10.94 13.05 18.55
N ARG A 14 -11.11 13.94 19.53
CA ARG A 14 -12.07 15.04 19.44
C ARG A 14 -11.65 15.91 18.26
N ILE A 15 -12.04 15.47 17.06
CA ILE A 15 -11.84 16.17 15.80
C ILE A 15 -12.50 17.52 16.02
N ASN A 16 -11.76 18.59 15.79
CA ASN A 16 -12.31 19.93 15.95
C ASN A 16 -13.31 20.13 14.81
N GLN A 17 -14.57 19.78 15.09
CA GLN A 17 -15.66 19.85 14.13
C GLN A 17 -16.16 21.30 14.13
N GLU A 18 -16.17 21.93 12.95
CA GLU A 18 -16.70 23.29 12.79
C GLU A 18 -18.21 23.36 13.16
N PRO A 19 -18.73 24.53 13.57
CA PRO A 19 -20.15 24.68 13.89
C PRO A 19 -21.05 24.22 12.73
N GLY A 20 -21.98 23.29 13.02
CA GLY A 20 -22.87 22.70 12.01
C GLY A 20 -22.37 21.42 11.35
N ALA A 21 -21.19 20.93 11.73
CA ALA A 21 -20.71 19.64 11.26
C ALA A 21 -21.62 18.48 11.73
N MET A 22 -22.02 17.64 10.78
CA MET A 22 -22.73 16.39 11.04
C MET A 22 -21.87 15.21 10.57
N PRO A 23 -20.75 14.91 11.27
CA PRO A 23 -19.94 13.75 10.91
C PRO A 23 -20.76 12.47 11.14
N GLY A 24 -20.81 11.62 10.11
CA GLY A 24 -21.43 10.29 10.19
C GLY A 24 -20.65 9.35 11.11
N GLU A 25 -21.16 8.14 11.27
CA GLU A 25 -20.50 7.10 12.05
C GLU A 25 -19.11 6.77 11.45
N GLY A 26 -18.11 6.66 12.32
CA GLY A 26 -16.75 6.31 11.92
C GLY A 26 -16.68 4.89 11.35
N LEU A 27 -15.74 4.67 10.41
CA LEU A 27 -15.52 3.33 9.86
C LEU A 27 -15.02 2.37 10.95
N THR A 28 -15.41 1.11 10.83
CA THR A 28 -14.87 0.05 11.70
C THR A 28 -13.36 -0.10 11.47
N VAL A 29 -12.65 -0.72 12.43
CA VAL A 29 -11.19 -0.97 12.31
C VAL A 29 -10.86 -1.74 11.04
N LEU A 30 -11.65 -2.77 10.72
CA LEU A 30 -11.42 -3.61 9.55
C LEU A 30 -11.63 -2.82 8.25
N GLN A 31 -12.67 -1.99 8.17
CA GLN A 31 -12.91 -1.13 7.01
C GLN A 31 -11.79 -0.10 6.84
N THR A 32 -11.37 0.55 7.92
CA THR A 32 -10.30 1.55 7.89
C THR A 32 -8.99 0.93 7.43
N PHE A 33 -8.59 -0.20 8.02
CA PHE A 33 -7.39 -0.91 7.59
C PHE A 33 -7.50 -1.37 6.13
N THR A 34 -8.64 -1.93 5.74
CA THR A 34 -8.83 -2.44 4.38
C THR A 34 -8.74 -1.32 3.36
N TYR A 35 -9.43 -0.20 3.56
CA TYR A 35 -9.50 0.88 2.58
C TYR A 35 -8.24 1.73 2.52
N PHE A 36 -7.59 1.98 3.65
CA PHE A 36 -6.47 2.92 3.71
C PHE A 36 -5.10 2.24 3.74
N VAL A 37 -5.02 0.93 3.94
CA VAL A 37 -3.75 0.19 3.98
C VAL A 37 -3.76 -0.98 3.01
N ALA A 38 -4.68 -1.93 3.19
CA ALA A 38 -4.67 -3.16 2.41
C ALA A 38 -4.99 -2.92 0.93
N ALA A 39 -5.98 -2.09 0.61
CA ALA A 39 -6.37 -1.78 -0.76
C ALA A 39 -5.28 -1.02 -1.53
N PRO A 40 -4.65 0.05 -0.99
CA PRO A 40 -3.52 0.71 -1.66
C PRO A 40 -2.32 -0.23 -1.89
N ILE A 41 -1.94 -1.03 -0.88
CA ILE A 41 -0.83 -1.99 -1.00
C ILE A 41 -1.18 -3.09 -2.02
N GLY A 42 -2.39 -3.65 -1.94
CA GLY A 42 -2.86 -4.68 -2.86
C GLY A 42 -2.91 -4.19 -4.30
N LEU A 43 -3.37 -2.95 -4.53
CA LEU A 43 -3.37 -2.34 -5.86
C LEU A 43 -1.94 -2.18 -6.39
N PHE A 44 -1.02 -1.67 -5.56
CA PHE A 44 0.39 -1.53 -5.93
C PHE A 44 1.04 -2.87 -6.28
N LEU A 45 0.85 -3.89 -5.45
CA LEU A 45 1.39 -5.23 -5.69
C LEU A 45 0.76 -5.88 -6.93
N GLY A 46 -0.55 -5.72 -7.11
CA GLY A 46 -1.25 -6.21 -8.30
C GLY A 46 -0.68 -5.62 -9.58
N ILE A 47 -0.52 -4.29 -9.64
CA ILE A 47 0.09 -3.62 -10.79
C ILE A 47 1.55 -4.07 -10.97
N SER A 48 2.32 -4.17 -9.89
CA SER A 48 3.72 -4.60 -9.94
C SER A 48 3.86 -6.00 -10.54
N LEU A 49 3.00 -6.94 -10.15
CA LEU A 49 2.96 -8.29 -10.71
C LEU A 49 2.58 -8.29 -12.18
N ILE A 50 1.59 -7.48 -12.58
CA ILE A 50 1.19 -7.33 -13.99
C ILE A 50 2.36 -6.80 -14.81
N VAL A 51 3.01 -5.72 -14.38
CA VAL A 51 4.15 -5.12 -15.09
C VAL A 51 5.31 -6.11 -15.19
N TRP A 52 5.62 -6.80 -14.10
CA TRP A 52 6.66 -7.83 -14.09
C TRP A 52 6.35 -8.97 -15.06
N ALA A 53 5.12 -9.48 -15.08
CA ALA A 53 4.72 -10.54 -16.00
C ALA A 53 4.75 -10.10 -17.47
N LEU A 54 4.42 -8.84 -17.77
CA LEU A 54 4.39 -8.31 -19.14
C LEU A 54 5.76 -7.79 -19.64
N THR A 55 6.67 -7.42 -18.74
CA THR A 55 7.95 -6.74 -19.08
C THR A 55 9.19 -7.53 -18.66
N GLY A 56 9.03 -8.56 -17.83
CA GLY A 56 10.11 -9.33 -17.20
C GLY A 56 11.01 -10.11 -18.17
N ASP A 57 10.56 -10.33 -19.41
CA ASP A 57 11.33 -11.02 -20.45
C ASP A 57 12.44 -10.17 -21.11
N LYS A 58 12.72 -8.97 -20.60
CA LYS A 58 13.90 -8.16 -21.00
C LYS A 58 15.20 -8.70 -20.38
N LYS A 59 15.42 -10.01 -20.48
CA LYS A 59 16.72 -10.66 -20.32
C LYS A 59 16.97 -11.62 -21.48
N LYS A 60 17.08 -11.07 -22.69
CA LYS A 60 17.80 -11.75 -23.76
C LYS A 60 18.54 -10.72 -24.62
N SER A 61 19.85 -10.93 -24.73
CA SER A 61 20.81 -10.24 -25.60
C SER A 61 21.38 -8.89 -25.15
N ALA A 62 22.39 -8.97 -24.30
CA ALA A 62 23.77 -8.70 -24.74
C ALA A 62 24.66 -9.49 -23.78
N SER A 63 25.03 -10.74 -24.05
CA SER A 63 26.28 -11.01 -24.78
C SER A 63 27.14 -9.76 -24.95
N SER A 64 27.53 -9.13 -23.84
CA SER A 64 28.76 -8.34 -23.81
C SER A 64 29.88 -9.38 -23.89
N SER A 65 30.10 -9.93 -25.08
CA SER A 65 31.41 -10.45 -25.43
C SER A 65 32.33 -9.26 -25.20
N SER A 66 33.13 -9.30 -24.14
CA SER A 66 34.16 -8.30 -23.95
C SER A 66 35.10 -8.40 -25.16
N VAL A 67 34.91 -7.52 -26.14
CA VAL A 67 35.73 -7.39 -27.35
C VAL A 67 37.17 -6.94 -27.01
N ILE A 68 37.55 -6.90 -25.72
CA ILE A 68 38.78 -6.24 -25.22
C ILE A 68 39.75 -7.24 -24.53
N THR A 69 39.46 -8.54 -24.47
CA THR A 69 40.29 -9.49 -23.68
C THR A 69 41.15 -10.48 -24.48
N SER A 70 41.51 -10.16 -25.72
CA SER A 70 42.59 -10.87 -26.45
C SER A 70 43.74 -9.90 -26.74
N ILE A 71 44.94 -10.24 -26.26
CA ILE A 71 46.23 -9.67 -26.68
C ILE A 71 47.12 -10.87 -27.03
N GLU A 72 47.65 -10.90 -28.26
CA GLU A 72 48.68 -11.84 -28.76
C GLU A 72 50.08 -11.43 -28.28
#